data_AF-A0A3Q0RMR2-F1
#
_entry.id   AF-A0A3Q0RMR2-F1
#
_cell.length_a   1.000
_cell.length_b   1.000
_cell.length_c   1.000
_cell.angle_alpha   90.00
_cell.angle_beta   90.00
_cell.angle_gamma   90.00
#
_symmetry.space_group_name_H-M   'P 1'
#
loop_
_entity.id
_entity.type
_entity.pdbx_description
1 polymer ?
#
loop_
_entity_poly.entity_id
_entity_poly.type
_entity_poly.pdbx_seq_one_letter_code
_entity_poly.pdbx_strand_id
1 'polypeptide(L)'
;KVGSWTLEPEDAELLIPPMRLLSAAMWQVAQRRDVLDYEKLDEFVTLVTATVPDLLSPKQRGKLLLRLRAKVVLELCRNEETANIVCVQPHLERIRPPGYAGTDAEEAIFVELTQRLLKDPAEREHFYQEVFPTEYGLSYDTDMQLLMWEFLSKLERLLPVPDLGQAVSWLTSAPSVLKDCLQVLSNPNDLKSLLQHHKCLEHLGTQGKSDIRLEDRSRKASHKS
;
A
#
# COMPACT_ATOMS: atom_id res chain seq x y z
N LYS A 1 22.89 -9.28 -17.56
CA LYS A 1 22.61 -10.54 -16.82
C LYS A 1 21.77 -10.16 -15.62
N VAL A 2 20.46 -10.29 -15.73
CA VAL A 2 19.54 -10.09 -14.60
C VAL A 2 19.79 -11.25 -13.65
N GLY A 3 20.21 -10.95 -12.43
CA GLY A 3 20.42 -11.95 -11.39
C GLY A 3 19.08 -12.60 -11.07
N SER A 4 18.96 -13.88 -11.39
CA SER A 4 17.87 -14.71 -10.90
C SER A 4 18.12 -14.90 -9.40
N TRP A 5 17.40 -14.14 -8.58
CA TRP A 5 17.25 -14.47 -7.17
C TRP A 5 16.27 -15.64 -7.10
N THR A 6 16.75 -16.86 -7.34
CA THR A 6 16.04 -18.05 -6.85
C THR A 6 16.23 -18.02 -5.34
N LEU A 7 15.32 -17.33 -4.65
CA LEU A 7 15.12 -17.54 -3.21
C LEU A 7 14.67 -18.98 -3.05
N GLU A 8 15.43 -19.77 -2.30
CA GLU A 8 14.97 -21.10 -1.92
C GLU A 8 13.67 -20.95 -1.12
N PRO A 9 12.71 -21.91 -1.22
CA PRO A 9 11.42 -21.82 -0.53
C PRO A 9 11.56 -21.51 0.98
N GLU A 10 12.65 -21.97 1.57
CA GLU A 10 12.98 -21.87 2.99
C GLU A 10 13.48 -20.46 3.39
N ASP A 11 14.10 -19.72 2.47
CA ASP A 11 14.46 -18.31 2.67
C ASP A 11 13.21 -17.40 2.61
N ALA A 12 12.19 -17.81 1.85
CA ALA A 12 10.93 -17.06 1.72
C ALA A 12 10.11 -17.08 3.02
N GLU A 13 10.22 -18.14 3.82
CA GLU A 13 9.52 -18.32 5.08
C GLU A 13 10.04 -17.36 6.18
N LEU A 14 11.34 -17.01 6.13
CA LEU A 14 11.95 -16.00 6.99
C LEU A 14 11.59 -14.56 6.60
N LEU A 15 11.07 -14.34 5.39
CA LEU A 15 10.64 -13.02 4.91
C LEU A 15 9.22 -12.65 5.37
N ILE A 16 8.49 -13.56 6.02
CA ILE A 16 7.13 -13.31 6.49
C ILE A 16 7.05 -12.10 7.45
N PRO A 17 7.85 -12.01 8.53
CA PRO A 17 7.81 -10.83 9.40
C PRO A 17 8.18 -9.52 8.70
N PRO A 18 9.27 -9.45 7.87
CA PRO A 18 9.53 -8.27 7.03
C PRO A 18 8.38 -7.87 6.11
N MET A 19 7.73 -8.84 5.46
CA MET A 19 6.61 -8.58 4.55
C MET A 19 5.39 -8.00 5.27
N ARG A 20 5.10 -8.45 6.50
CA ARG A 20 4.04 -7.86 7.33
C ARG A 20 4.36 -6.44 7.75
N LEU A 21 5.62 -6.16 8.12
CA LEU A 21 6.05 -4.82 8.46
C LEU A 21 5.97 -3.88 7.25
N LEU A 22 6.39 -4.35 6.08
CA LEU A 22 6.26 -3.60 4.82
C LEU A 22 4.79 -3.33 4.49
N SER A 23 3.91 -4.33 4.64
CA SER A 23 2.46 -4.18 4.45
C SER A 23 1.86 -3.12 5.38
N ALA A 24 2.27 -3.11 6.65
CA ALA A 24 1.85 -2.08 7.62
C ALA A 24 2.38 -0.69 7.25
N ALA A 25 3.61 -0.59 6.74
CA ALA A 25 4.17 0.67 6.26
C ALA A 25 3.41 1.19 5.03
N MET A 26 3.06 0.32 4.08
CA MET A 26 2.22 0.69 2.93
C MET A 26 0.83 1.14 3.38
N TRP A 27 0.24 0.48 4.38
CA TRP A 27 -1.02 0.95 4.96
C TRP A 27 -0.90 2.35 5.58
N GLN A 28 0.18 2.63 6.30
CA GLN A 28 0.44 3.97 6.86
C GLN A 28 0.53 5.04 5.78
N VAL A 29 1.19 4.76 4.65
CA VAL A 29 1.24 5.67 3.49
C VAL A 29 -0.17 5.97 2.98
N ALA A 30 -0.98 4.93 2.74
CA ALA A 30 -2.35 5.09 2.27
C ALA A 30 -3.22 5.84 3.28
N GLN A 31 -3.03 5.61 4.58
CA GLN A 31 -3.80 6.25 5.65
C GLN A 31 -3.51 7.75 5.76
N ARG A 32 -2.25 8.16 5.61
CA ARG A 32 -1.82 9.56 5.70
C ARG A 32 -2.24 10.42 4.51
N ARG A 33 -2.59 9.78 3.39
CA ARG A 33 -3.00 10.44 2.13
C ARG A 33 -1.95 11.39 1.57
N ASP A 34 -0.69 11.12 1.87
CA ASP A 34 0.42 11.85 1.29
C ASP A 34 0.68 11.32 -0.13
N VAL A 35 0.22 12.08 -1.11
CA VAL A 35 0.27 11.67 -2.53
C VAL A 35 1.71 11.52 -3.04
N LEU A 36 2.68 12.19 -2.41
CA LEU A 36 4.09 12.08 -2.78
C LEU A 36 4.63 10.66 -2.60
N ASP A 37 4.04 9.89 -1.68
CA ASP A 37 4.41 8.50 -1.43
C ASP A 37 3.54 7.49 -2.21
N TYR A 38 2.54 7.93 -2.97
CA TYR A 38 1.67 7.01 -3.72
C TYR A 38 2.39 6.30 -4.86
N GLU A 39 3.51 6.83 -5.34
CA GLU A 39 4.36 6.11 -6.30
C GLU A 39 4.93 4.82 -5.67
N LYS A 40 5.28 4.85 -4.38
CA LYS A 40 5.72 3.64 -3.66
C LYS A 40 4.59 2.62 -3.50
N LEU A 41 3.36 3.10 -3.29
CA LEU A 41 2.18 2.23 -3.28
C LEU A 41 1.94 1.58 -4.65
N ASP A 42 2.05 2.36 -5.73
CA ASP A 42 1.90 1.87 -7.11
C ASP A 42 2.95 0.79 -7.43
N GLU A 43 4.21 1.05 -7.12
CA GLU A 43 5.31 0.09 -7.29
C GLU A 43 5.07 -1.19 -6.48
N PHE A 44 4.68 -1.05 -5.21
CA PHE A 44 4.41 -2.19 -4.35
C PHE A 44 3.26 -3.06 -4.88
N VAL A 45 2.12 -2.46 -5.22
CA VAL A 45 0.98 -3.19 -5.80
C VAL A 45 1.39 -3.83 -7.12
N THR A 46 2.10 -3.12 -7.99
CA THR A 46 2.56 -3.63 -9.28
C THR A 46 3.46 -4.85 -9.10
N LEU A 47 4.46 -4.78 -8.21
CA LEU A 47 5.40 -5.86 -7.96
C LEU A 47 4.74 -7.09 -7.36
N VAL A 48 3.92 -6.90 -6.31
CA VAL A 48 3.23 -7.99 -5.64
C VAL A 48 2.26 -8.69 -6.60
N THR A 49 1.47 -7.93 -7.37
CA THR A 49 0.50 -8.52 -8.31
C THR A 49 1.15 -9.08 -9.57
N ALA A 50 2.37 -8.69 -9.92
CA ALA A 50 3.15 -9.38 -10.94
C ALA A 50 3.70 -10.72 -10.43
N THR A 51 4.06 -10.79 -9.15
CA THR A 51 4.61 -11.99 -8.52
C THR A 51 3.52 -13.00 -8.15
N VAL A 52 2.37 -12.52 -7.68
CA VAL A 52 1.21 -13.31 -7.29
C VAL A 52 -0.02 -12.80 -8.06
N PRO A 53 -0.18 -13.19 -9.34
CA PRO A 53 -1.23 -12.65 -10.21
C PRO A 53 -2.65 -12.97 -9.72
N ASP A 54 -2.83 -14.07 -9.00
CA ASP A 54 -4.13 -14.48 -8.47
C ASP A 54 -4.55 -13.73 -7.19
N LEU A 55 -3.67 -12.86 -6.66
CA LEU A 55 -3.95 -12.09 -5.45
C LEU A 55 -5.12 -11.12 -5.66
N LEU A 56 -5.21 -10.51 -6.84
CA LEU A 56 -6.29 -9.61 -7.24
C LEU A 56 -6.80 -10.02 -8.61
N SER A 57 -8.11 -9.95 -8.82
CA SER A 57 -8.64 -10.05 -10.18
C SER A 57 -8.11 -8.90 -11.05
N PRO A 58 -8.03 -9.05 -12.39
CA PRO A 58 -7.60 -7.98 -13.28
C PRO A 58 -8.35 -6.66 -13.07
N LYS A 59 -9.66 -6.75 -12.80
CA LYS A 59 -10.52 -5.59 -12.50
C LYS A 59 -10.14 -4.91 -11.18
N GLN A 60 -9.89 -5.67 -10.12
CA GLN A 60 -9.47 -5.11 -8.82
C GLN A 60 -8.10 -4.46 -8.91
N ARG A 61 -7.15 -5.13 -9.58
CA ARG A 61 -5.81 -4.61 -9.83
C ARG A 61 -5.85 -3.32 -10.64
N GLY A 62 -6.56 -3.32 -11.77
CA GLY A 62 -6.73 -2.14 -12.63
C GLY A 62 -7.33 -0.96 -11.86
N LYS A 63 -8.43 -1.19 -11.13
CA LYS A 63 -9.08 -0.14 -10.33
C LYS A 63 -8.16 0.46 -9.27
N LEU A 64 -7.40 -0.37 -8.54
CA LEU A 64 -6.48 0.11 -7.51
C LEU A 64 -5.33 0.94 -8.11
N LEU A 65 -4.69 0.43 -9.16
CA LEU A 65 -3.59 1.12 -9.84
C LEU A 65 -4.04 2.41 -10.51
N LEU A 66 -5.19 2.39 -11.21
CA LEU A 66 -5.78 3.59 -11.80
C LEU A 66 -6.01 4.64 -10.72
N ARG A 67 -6.56 4.24 -9.56
CA ARG A 67 -6.87 5.20 -8.50
C ARG A 67 -5.64 5.88 -7.92
N LEU A 68 -4.59 5.10 -7.65
CA LEU A 68 -3.30 5.60 -7.16
C LEU A 68 -2.67 6.55 -8.18
N ARG A 69 -2.53 6.11 -9.43
CA ARG A 69 -1.89 6.87 -10.52
C ARG A 69 -2.65 8.16 -10.83
N ALA A 70 -3.98 8.10 -10.85
CA ALA A 70 -4.80 9.28 -11.06
C ALA A 70 -4.56 10.36 -9.99
N LYS A 71 -4.40 9.99 -8.71
CA LYS A 71 -4.09 10.96 -7.66
C LYS A 71 -2.73 11.60 -7.83
N VAL A 72 -1.72 10.84 -8.24
CA VAL A 72 -0.38 11.39 -8.55
C VAL A 72 -0.47 12.37 -9.72
N VAL A 73 -1.16 12.00 -10.80
CA VAL A 73 -1.37 12.88 -11.97
C VAL A 73 -2.12 14.16 -11.58
N LEU A 74 -3.19 14.05 -10.79
CA LEU A 74 -3.95 15.21 -10.33
C LEU A 74 -3.17 16.07 -9.34
N GLU A 75 -2.20 15.54 -8.59
CA GLU A 75 -1.33 16.37 -7.76
C GLU A 75 -0.31 17.12 -8.61
N LEU A 76 0.24 16.49 -9.66
CA LEU A 76 1.11 17.17 -10.64
C LEU A 76 0.38 18.26 -11.41
N CYS A 77 -0.89 18.04 -11.76
CA CYS A 77 -1.70 19.05 -12.43
C CYS A 77 -2.08 20.22 -11.50
N ARG A 78 -1.88 20.11 -10.19
CA ARG A 78 -2.31 21.13 -9.23
C ARG A 78 -1.46 22.39 -9.26
N ASN A 79 -0.15 22.24 -9.47
CA ASN A 79 0.79 23.36 -9.55
C ASN A 79 1.10 23.70 -11.00
N GLU A 80 1.13 25.00 -11.33
CA GLU A 80 1.37 25.45 -12.70
C GLU A 80 2.73 24.99 -13.26
N GLU A 81 3.76 24.92 -12.41
CA GLU A 81 5.11 24.49 -12.79
C GLU A 81 5.14 23.02 -13.23
N THR A 82 4.35 22.17 -12.59
CA THR A 82 4.32 20.71 -12.84
C THR A 82 3.20 20.30 -13.80
N ALA A 83 2.22 21.16 -14.03
CA ALA A 83 1.09 20.91 -14.92
C ALA A 83 1.47 21.12 -16.40
N ASN A 84 2.47 20.36 -16.85
CA ASN A 84 2.98 20.36 -18.21
C ASN A 84 3.20 18.93 -18.71
N ILE A 85 3.29 18.79 -20.03
CA ILE A 85 3.38 17.47 -20.68
C ILE A 85 4.62 16.68 -20.27
N VAL A 86 5.75 17.35 -20.00
CA VAL A 86 7.02 16.69 -19.64
C VAL A 86 6.90 15.98 -18.30
N CYS A 87 6.24 16.62 -17.32
CA CYS A 87 6.02 16.04 -16.00
C CYS A 87 4.92 14.98 -16.00
N VAL A 88 3.82 15.19 -16.73
CA VAL A 88 2.62 14.34 -16.62
C VAL A 88 2.66 13.11 -17.55
N GLN A 89 3.27 13.21 -18.72
CA GLN A 89 3.29 12.14 -19.72
C GLN A 89 3.82 10.78 -19.19
N PRO A 90 4.92 10.72 -18.41
CA PRO A 90 5.42 9.45 -17.85
C PRO A 90 4.41 8.73 -16.92
N HIS A 91 3.47 9.46 -16.33
CA HIS A 91 2.44 8.91 -15.46
C HIS A 91 1.23 8.43 -16.27
N LEU A 92 0.89 9.12 -17.36
CA LEU A 92 -0.16 8.69 -18.29
C LEU A 92 0.19 7.40 -19.02
N GLU A 93 1.46 7.23 -19.41
CA GLU A 93 1.95 6.00 -20.04
C GLU A 93 1.86 4.78 -19.12
N ARG A 94 1.94 4.99 -17.79
CA ARG A 94 1.70 3.94 -16.80
C ARG A 94 0.22 3.59 -16.70
N ILE A 95 -0.69 4.56 -16.83
CA ILE A 95 -2.14 4.30 -16.84
C ILE A 95 -2.51 3.52 -18.10
N ARG A 96 -1.98 3.91 -19.26
CA ARG A 96 -2.28 3.26 -20.55
C ARG A 96 -1.00 2.92 -21.31
N PRO A 97 -0.37 1.77 -21.02
CA PRO A 97 0.87 1.39 -21.69
C PRO A 97 0.64 1.05 -23.17
N PRO A 98 1.65 1.30 -24.05
CA PRO A 98 1.55 0.99 -25.47
C PRO A 98 1.24 -0.49 -25.72
N GLY A 99 0.25 -0.77 -26.57
CA GLY A 99 -0.12 -2.14 -26.96
C GLY A 99 -1.15 -2.83 -26.05
N TYR A 100 -1.66 -2.16 -25.01
CA TYR A 100 -2.77 -2.67 -24.20
C TYR A 100 -4.11 -2.45 -24.91
N ALA A 101 -4.74 -3.54 -25.38
CA ALA A 101 -6.00 -3.50 -26.15
C ALA A 101 -7.27 -3.48 -25.27
N GLY A 102 -7.13 -3.55 -23.94
CA GLY A 102 -8.24 -3.45 -23.01
C GLY A 102 -8.45 -2.00 -22.60
N THR A 103 -9.21 -1.21 -23.36
CA THR A 103 -9.64 0.11 -22.88
C THR A 103 -10.68 -0.08 -21.80
N ASP A 104 -10.27 0.01 -20.53
CA ASP A 104 -11.21 0.36 -19.47
C ASP A 104 -11.70 1.79 -19.76
N ALA A 105 -13.01 1.97 -19.83
CA ALA A 105 -13.60 3.27 -20.16
C ALA A 105 -13.18 4.34 -19.14
N GLU A 106 -12.98 3.96 -17.87
CA GLU A 106 -12.52 4.85 -16.82
C GLU A 106 -11.10 5.41 -17.11
N GLU A 107 -10.18 4.58 -17.61
CA GLU A 107 -8.82 5.01 -17.97
C GLU A 107 -8.85 6.03 -19.12
N ALA A 108 -9.65 5.77 -20.16
CA ALA A 108 -9.76 6.67 -21.31
C ALA A 108 -10.34 8.04 -20.90
N ILE A 109 -11.41 8.03 -20.10
CA ILE A 109 -12.03 9.26 -19.57
C ILE A 109 -11.02 10.05 -18.72
N PHE A 110 -10.23 9.38 -17.89
CA PHE A 110 -9.22 10.05 -17.06
C PHE A 110 -8.08 10.66 -17.88
N VAL A 111 -7.61 9.97 -18.92
CA VAL A 111 -6.57 10.50 -19.83
C VAL A 111 -7.10 11.74 -20.57
N GLU A 112 -8.33 11.71 -21.07
CA GLU A 112 -8.96 12.85 -21.73
C GLU A 112 -9.16 14.04 -20.78
N LEU A 113 -9.60 13.79 -19.54
CA LEU A 113 -9.65 14.80 -18.48
C LEU A 113 -8.28 15.43 -18.29
N THR A 114 -7.23 14.62 -18.11
CA THR A 114 -5.87 15.13 -17.88
C THR A 114 -5.39 16.01 -19.03
N GLN A 115 -5.64 15.60 -20.28
CA GLN A 115 -5.26 16.38 -21.45
C GLN A 115 -5.98 17.74 -21.49
N ARG A 116 -7.25 17.81 -21.09
CA ARG A 116 -7.98 19.08 -20.95
C ARG A 116 -7.36 19.98 -19.88
N LEU A 117 -7.08 19.44 -18.69
CA LEU A 117 -6.44 20.18 -17.59
C LEU A 117 -5.06 20.75 -17.98
N LEU A 118 -4.31 20.04 -18.82
CA LEU A 118 -3.01 20.51 -19.31
C LEU A 118 -3.12 21.61 -20.38
N LYS A 119 -4.23 21.64 -21.13
CA LYS A 119 -4.42 22.53 -22.27
C LYS A 119 -4.99 23.89 -21.88
N ASP A 120 -5.92 23.91 -20.93
CA ASP A 120 -6.65 25.12 -20.54
C ASP A 120 -6.52 25.40 -19.03
N PRO A 121 -5.74 26.43 -18.62
CA PRO A 121 -5.60 26.82 -17.23
C PRO A 121 -6.91 27.23 -16.54
N ALA A 122 -7.86 27.81 -17.28
CA ALA A 122 -9.15 28.23 -16.71
C ALA A 122 -10.04 27.02 -16.43
N GLU A 123 -10.04 26.04 -17.32
CA GLU A 123 -10.71 24.75 -17.12
C GLU A 123 -10.10 23.99 -15.93
N ARG A 124 -8.76 24.05 -15.80
CA ARG A 124 -8.04 23.46 -14.67
C ARG A 124 -8.43 24.09 -13.35
N GLU A 125 -8.48 25.41 -13.27
CA GLU A 125 -8.92 26.13 -12.07
C GLU A 125 -10.35 25.73 -11.68
N HIS A 126 -11.27 25.74 -12.66
CA HIS A 126 -12.66 25.32 -12.45
C HIS A 126 -12.76 23.86 -11.96
N PHE A 127 -11.96 22.96 -12.53
CA PHE A 127 -11.92 21.56 -12.11
C PHE A 127 -11.53 21.42 -10.63
N TYR A 128 -10.47 22.11 -10.16
CA TYR A 128 -10.05 21.99 -8.76
C TYR A 128 -11.02 22.64 -7.77
N GLN A 129 -11.77 23.66 -8.20
CA GLN A 129 -12.78 24.32 -7.37
C GLN A 129 -14.07 23.50 -7.27
N GLU A 130 -14.60 23.02 -8.41
CA GLU A 130 -15.97 22.51 -8.48
C GLU A 130 -16.06 20.99 -8.62
N VAL A 131 -15.11 20.36 -9.32
CA VAL A 131 -15.19 18.93 -9.68
C VAL A 131 -14.34 18.07 -8.74
N PHE A 132 -13.09 18.46 -8.50
CA PHE A 132 -12.13 17.71 -7.71
C PHE A 132 -12.62 17.38 -6.29
N PRO A 133 -13.23 18.30 -5.51
CA PRO A 133 -13.68 17.98 -4.15
C PRO A 133 -14.74 16.87 -4.11
N THR A 134 -15.55 16.79 -5.17
CA THR A 134 -16.66 15.83 -5.29
C THR A 134 -16.19 14.49 -5.83
N GLU A 135 -15.46 14.51 -6.95
CA GLU A 135 -15.08 13.30 -7.69
C GLU A 135 -13.78 12.66 -7.21
N TYR A 136 -12.84 13.47 -6.73
CA TYR A 136 -11.47 13.04 -6.35
C TYR A 136 -11.10 13.42 -4.90
N GLY A 137 -12.07 13.86 -4.10
CA GLY A 137 -11.90 14.27 -2.71
C GLY A 137 -11.92 13.11 -1.72
N LEU A 138 -12.51 13.34 -0.54
CA LEU A 138 -12.46 12.40 0.59
C LEU A 138 -13.13 11.04 0.29
N SER A 139 -14.19 11.04 -0.51
CA SER A 139 -14.89 9.83 -0.95
C SER A 139 -13.95 8.94 -1.75
N TYR A 140 -13.29 9.52 -2.75
CA TYR A 140 -12.29 8.86 -3.58
C TYR A 140 -11.13 8.30 -2.76
N ASP A 141 -10.59 9.09 -1.83
CA ASP A 141 -9.50 8.64 -0.95
C ASP A 141 -9.92 7.42 -0.11
N THR A 142 -11.14 7.44 0.43
CA THR A 142 -11.68 6.36 1.25
C THR A 142 -11.86 5.09 0.42
N ASP A 143 -12.40 5.24 -0.78
CA ASP A 143 -12.56 4.18 -1.77
C ASP A 143 -11.22 3.53 -2.15
N MET A 144 -10.18 4.35 -2.36
CA MET A 144 -8.83 3.87 -2.62
C MET A 144 -8.22 3.17 -1.40
N GLN A 145 -8.41 3.72 -0.19
CA GLN A 145 -7.96 3.09 1.05
C GLN A 145 -8.62 1.72 1.25
N LEU A 146 -9.92 1.56 0.93
CA LEU A 146 -10.60 0.27 1.00
C LEU A 146 -10.00 -0.76 0.04
N LEU A 147 -9.69 -0.36 -1.20
CA LEU A 147 -9.03 -1.24 -2.17
C LEU A 147 -7.62 -1.64 -1.69
N MET A 148 -6.86 -0.69 -1.14
CA MET A 148 -5.53 -0.96 -0.57
C MET A 148 -5.64 -1.93 0.61
N TRP A 149 -6.60 -1.70 1.52
CA TRP A 149 -6.84 -2.59 2.65
C TRP A 149 -7.21 -4.01 2.20
N GLU A 150 -8.08 -4.14 1.20
CA GLU A 150 -8.44 -5.44 0.64
C GLU A 150 -7.21 -6.17 0.08
N PHE A 151 -6.39 -5.46 -0.71
CA PHE A 151 -5.14 -5.99 -1.26
C PHE A 151 -4.17 -6.45 -0.16
N LEU A 152 -3.90 -5.60 0.84
CA LEU A 152 -3.01 -5.94 1.95
C LEU A 152 -3.55 -7.11 2.80
N SER A 153 -4.86 -7.14 3.05
CA SER A 153 -5.52 -8.24 3.77
C SER A 153 -5.40 -9.56 3.01
N LYS A 154 -5.49 -9.54 1.68
CA LYS A 154 -5.28 -10.74 0.86
C LYS A 154 -3.83 -11.17 0.88
N LEU A 155 -2.89 -10.23 0.81
CA LEU A 155 -1.46 -10.52 0.89
C LEU A 155 -1.11 -11.17 2.22
N GLU A 156 -1.62 -10.63 3.33
CA GLU A 156 -1.38 -11.17 4.67
C GLU A 156 -1.87 -12.61 4.83
N ARG A 157 -3.00 -12.98 4.20
CA ARG A 157 -3.52 -14.36 4.21
C ARG A 157 -2.59 -15.37 3.53
N LEU A 158 -1.69 -14.91 2.67
CA LEU A 158 -0.67 -15.77 2.04
C LEU A 158 0.56 -15.97 2.93
N LEU A 159 0.70 -15.21 4.01
CA LEU A 159 1.86 -15.23 4.89
C LEU A 159 1.52 -16.03 6.17
N PRO A 160 1.83 -17.33 6.25
CA PRO A 160 1.54 -18.13 7.46
C PRO A 160 2.31 -17.61 8.67
N VAL A 161 1.75 -17.71 9.88
CA VAL A 161 2.55 -17.52 11.11
C VAL A 161 3.22 -18.85 11.42
N PRO A 162 4.56 -18.99 11.37
CA PRO A 162 5.21 -20.21 11.84
C PRO A 162 4.95 -20.43 13.32
N ASP A 163 4.64 -21.67 13.70
CA ASP A 163 4.86 -22.12 15.06
C ASP A 163 6.36 -22.39 15.33
N LEU A 164 6.70 -22.68 16.60
CA LEU A 164 8.08 -22.93 16.98
C LEU A 164 8.68 -24.13 16.24
N GLY A 165 7.89 -25.18 15.97
CA GLY A 165 8.36 -26.37 15.26
C GLY A 165 8.72 -26.05 13.82
N GLN A 166 7.87 -25.27 13.14
CA GLN A 166 8.14 -24.79 11.78
C GLN A 166 9.38 -23.89 11.76
N ALA A 167 9.49 -22.93 12.68
CA ALA A 167 10.67 -22.06 12.77
C ALA A 167 11.98 -22.83 13.00
N VAL A 168 11.97 -23.89 13.82
CA VAL A 168 13.13 -24.78 14.02
C VAL A 168 13.48 -25.52 12.72
N SER A 169 12.47 -26.02 12.00
CA SER A 169 12.70 -26.67 10.69
C SER A 169 13.37 -25.71 9.70
N TRP A 170 12.91 -24.47 9.62
CA TRP A 170 13.46 -23.45 8.71
C TRP A 170 14.91 -23.09 9.06
N LEU A 171 15.20 -22.90 10.34
CA LEU A 171 16.55 -22.60 10.83
C LEU A 171 17.53 -23.76 10.64
N THR A 172 17.02 -24.99 10.55
CA THR A 172 17.85 -26.17 10.25
C THR A 172 18.41 -26.09 8.83
N SER A 173 17.64 -25.55 7.88
CA SER A 173 18.07 -25.36 6.50
C SER A 173 18.78 -24.02 6.25
N ALA A 174 18.74 -23.07 7.18
CA ALA A 174 19.39 -21.75 7.09
C ALA A 174 20.42 -21.48 8.23
N PRO A 175 21.62 -22.10 8.21
CA PRO A 175 22.60 -21.99 9.30
C PRO A 175 23.15 -20.58 9.55
N SER A 176 23.18 -19.73 8.51
CA SER A 176 23.56 -18.31 8.63
C SER A 176 22.60 -17.53 9.51
N VAL A 177 21.30 -17.74 9.32
CA VAL A 177 20.24 -17.07 10.07
C VAL A 177 20.23 -17.52 11.52
N LEU A 178 20.46 -18.82 11.78
CA LEU A 178 20.65 -19.33 13.14
C LEU A 178 21.82 -18.64 13.84
N LYS A 179 22.94 -18.44 13.15
CA LYS A 179 24.11 -17.74 13.71
C LYS A 179 23.78 -16.29 14.06
N ASP A 180 23.03 -15.59 13.20
CA ASP A 180 22.58 -14.22 13.45
C ASP A 180 21.62 -14.15 14.65
N CYS A 181 20.69 -15.11 14.79
CA CYS A 181 19.83 -15.21 15.96
C CYS A 181 20.63 -15.44 17.26
N LEU A 182 21.66 -16.28 17.23
CA LEU A 182 22.52 -16.54 18.40
C LEU A 182 23.41 -15.34 18.75
N GLN A 183 23.75 -14.47 17.79
CA GLN A 183 24.48 -13.23 18.09
C GLN A 183 23.73 -12.30 19.04
N VAL A 184 22.39 -12.30 19.03
CA VAL A 184 21.57 -11.50 19.97
C VAL A 184 21.89 -11.87 21.43
N LEU A 185 22.29 -13.12 21.70
CA LEU A 185 22.68 -13.58 23.03
C LEU A 185 24.09 -13.13 23.45
N SER A 186 24.89 -12.62 22.50
CA SER A 186 26.24 -12.10 22.79
C SER A 186 26.19 -10.79 23.57
N ASN A 187 25.06 -10.07 23.54
CA ASN A 187 24.80 -8.88 24.34
C ASN A 187 23.48 -9.05 25.12
N PRO A 188 23.54 -9.34 26.43
CA PRO A 188 22.36 -9.57 27.27
C PRO A 188 21.35 -8.41 27.28
N ASN A 189 21.78 -7.19 26.96
CA ASN A 189 20.90 -6.03 26.90
C ASN A 189 19.95 -6.09 25.70
N ASP A 190 20.35 -6.70 24.58
CA ASP A 190 19.53 -6.73 23.36
C ASP A 190 18.29 -7.61 23.57
N LEU A 191 18.48 -8.80 24.17
CA LEU A 191 17.37 -9.67 24.55
C LEU A 191 16.45 -9.00 25.60
N LYS A 192 17.03 -8.30 26.58
CA LYS A 192 16.27 -7.58 27.60
C LYS A 192 15.42 -6.48 26.98
N SER A 193 15.98 -5.69 26.07
CA SER A 193 15.26 -4.64 25.33
C SER A 193 14.15 -5.22 24.47
N LEU A 194 14.37 -6.35 23.80
CA LEU A 194 13.35 -7.02 23.00
C LEU A 194 12.16 -7.50 23.85
N LEU A 195 12.43 -8.16 24.98
CA LEU A 195 11.39 -8.62 25.92
C LEU A 195 10.65 -7.46 26.59
N GLN A 196 11.35 -6.37 26.91
CA GLN A 196 10.73 -5.16 27.45
C GLN A 196 9.81 -4.47 26.44
N HIS A 197 10.22 -4.41 25.18
CA HIS A 197 9.40 -3.85 24.11
C HIS A 197 8.10 -4.64 23.93
N HIS A 198 8.17 -5.99 23.99
CA HIS A 198 6.99 -6.84 23.94
C HIS A 198 6.00 -6.55 25.07
N LYS A 199 6.49 -6.40 26.31
CA LYS A 199 5.66 -6.04 27.47
C LYS A 199 4.95 -4.70 27.25
N CYS A 200 5.62 -3.71 26.65
CA CYS A 200 4.99 -2.43 26.29
C CYS A 200 3.92 -2.57 25.20
N LEU A 201 4.12 -3.44 24.20
CA LEU A 201 3.17 -3.69 23.11
C LEU A 201 1.90 -4.39 23.60
N GLU A 202 2.00 -5.35 24.53
CA GLU A 202 0.82 -5.99 25.13
C GLU A 202 -0.08 -4.98 25.86
N HIS A 203 0.52 -4.00 26.55
CA HIS A 203 -0.21 -2.92 27.22
C HIS A 203 -0.95 -2.00 26.21
N LEU A 204 -0.36 -1.72 25.05
CA LEU A 204 -1.01 -0.95 23.98
C LEU A 204 -2.15 -1.73 23.31
N GLY A 205 -1.99 -3.03 23.09
CA GLY A 205 -3.04 -3.90 22.55
C GLY A 205 -4.27 -4.03 23.45
N THR A 206 -4.10 -3.87 24.77
CA THR A 206 -5.21 -3.79 25.72
C THR A 206 -5.90 -2.42 25.75
N GLN A 207 -5.20 -1.32 25.45
CA GLN A 207 -5.80 0.02 25.38
C GLN A 207 -6.55 0.29 24.06
N GLY A 208 -6.05 -0.21 22.92
CA GLY A 208 -6.75 -0.09 21.64
C GLY A 208 -8.12 -0.79 21.61
N LYS A 209 -8.29 -1.87 22.40
CA LYS A 209 -9.59 -2.55 22.57
C LYS A 209 -10.58 -1.76 23.44
N SER A 210 -10.11 -0.89 24.35
CA SER A 210 -10.99 -0.02 25.13
C SER A 210 -11.49 1.18 24.32
N ASP A 211 -10.66 1.76 23.45
CA ASP A 211 -11.05 2.94 22.65
C ASP A 211 -12.05 2.61 21.55
N ILE A 212 -11.89 1.47 20.85
CA ILE A 212 -12.88 0.99 19.86
C ILE A 212 -14.25 0.76 20.52
N ARG A 213 -14.28 0.32 21.79
CA ARG A 213 -15.52 0.07 22.54
C ARG A 213 -16.19 1.34 23.04
N LEU A 214 -15.43 2.43 23.20
CA LEU A 214 -15.95 3.75 23.58
C LEU A 214 -16.52 4.49 22.36
N GLU A 215 -15.89 4.39 21.19
CA GLU A 215 -16.42 4.97 19.94
C GLU A 215 -17.73 4.30 19.49
N ASP A 216 -17.84 2.96 19.62
CA ASP A 216 -19.08 2.22 19.32
C ASP A 216 -20.22 2.55 20.29
N ARG A 217 -19.91 2.91 21.54
CA ARG A 217 -20.91 3.39 22.51
C ARG A 217 -21.39 4.80 22.19
N SER A 218 -20.49 5.71 21.79
CA SER A 218 -20.86 7.07 21.36
C SER A 218 -21.70 7.06 20.08
N ARG A 219 -21.39 6.22 19.09
CA ARG A 219 -22.21 6.10 17.87
C ARG A 219 -23.61 5.55 18.13
N LYS A 220 -23.77 4.62 19.07
CA LYS A 220 -25.09 4.11 19.50
C LYS A 220 -25.89 5.11 20.34
N ALA A 221 -25.24 6.03 21.04
CA ALA A 221 -25.92 7.09 21.78
C ALA A 221 -26.47 8.20 20.86
N SER A 222 -25.75 8.57 19.79
CA SER A 222 -26.21 9.59 18.83
C SER A 222 -27.33 9.13 17.87
N HIS A 223 -27.56 7.83 17.70
CA HIS A 223 -28.67 7.30 16.89
C HIS A 223 -29.99 7.12 17.66
N LYS A 224 -30.01 7.48 18.95
CA LYS A 224 -31.17 7.31 19.83
C LYS A 224 -31.67 8.62 20.45
N SER A 225 -31.24 9.77 19.91
CA SER A 225 -31.73 11.10 20.30
C SER A 225 -32.33 11.85 19.13
#